data_AF-A0A923NS61-F1
#
_entry.id   AF-A0A923NS61-F1
#
_cell.length_a   1.000
_cell.length_b   1.000
_cell.length_c   1.000
_cell.angle_alpha   90.00
_cell.angle_beta   90.00
_cell.angle_gamma   90.00
#
_symmetry.space_group_name_H-M   'P 1'
#
loop_
_entity.id
_entity.type
_entity.pdbx_description
1 polymer ?
#
loop_
_entity_poly.entity_id
_entity_poly.type
_entity_poly.pdbx_seq_one_letter_code
_entity_poly.pdbx_strand_id
1 'polypeptide(L)' 'MIRLHNALTRRLDDFTPLSPDKVALYTCRPTVYDDLHVGNWAAYIYWDTLVRILQLERKRFL' A
#
# COMPACT_ATOMS: atom_id res chain seq x y z
N MET A 1 5.92 -0.28 -15.51
CA MET A 1 5.29 0.95 -15.02
C MET A 1 4.08 0.54 -14.20
N ILE A 2 4.12 0.78 -12.90
CA ILE A 2 3.02 0.42 -11.99
C ILE A 2 1.91 1.47 -12.13
N ARG A 3 0.67 0.98 -12.21
CA ARG A 3 -0.54 1.82 -12.16
C ARG A 3 -1.39 1.40 -10.98
N LEU A 4 -1.90 2.37 -10.23
CA LEU A 4 -2.73 2.15 -9.05
C LEU A 4 -4.11 2.77 -9.27
N HIS A 5 -5.14 2.11 -8.77
CA HIS A 5 -6.48 2.71 -8.76
C HIS A 5 -6.54 3.79 -7.70
N ASN A 6 -6.68 5.04 -8.13
CA ASN A 6 -6.75 6.19 -7.25
C ASN A 6 -8.21 6.48 -6.89
N ALA A 7 -8.57 6.29 -5.62
CA ALA A 7 -9.93 6.51 -5.14
C ALA A 7 -10.39 7.98 -5.27
N LEU A 8 -9.46 8.95 -5.26
CA LEU A 8 -9.77 10.37 -5.43
C LEU A 8 -10.26 10.69 -6.83
N THR A 9 -9.64 10.10 -7.85
CA THR A 9 -9.95 10.33 -9.28
C THR A 9 -10.86 9.27 -9.88
N ARG A 10 -10.98 8.10 -9.22
CA ARG A 10 -11.69 6.89 -9.67
C ARG A 10 -11.15 6.32 -10.99
N ARG A 11 -9.83 6.40 -11.18
CA ARG A 11 -9.14 5.94 -12.38
C ARG A 11 -7.85 5.20 -12.01
N LEU A 12 -7.30 4.50 -13.00
CA LEU A 12 -5.95 3.97 -12.92
C LEU A 12 -4.97 5.10 -13.27
N ASP A 13 -4.16 5.50 -12.29
CA ASP A 13 -3.15 6.53 -12.42
C ASP A 13 -1.75 5.90 -12.38
N ASP A 14 -0.80 6.50 -13.09
CA ASP A 14 0.60 6.09 -13.04
C ASP A 14 1.19 6.38 -11.66
N PHE A 15 1.79 5.36 -11.04
CA PHE A 15 2.45 5.54 -9.75
C PHE A 15 3.81 6.22 -9.94
N THR A 16 3.92 7.45 -9.44
CA THR A 16 5.19 8.19 -9.39
C THR A 16 5.49 8.54 -7.92
N PRO A 17 6.60 8.03 -7.36
CA PRO A 17 6.92 8.31 -5.96
C PRO A 17 7.34 9.77 -5.78
N LEU A 18 7.09 10.32 -4.59
CA LEU A 18 7.49 11.70 -4.24
C LEU A 18 9.02 11.87 -4.23
N SER A 19 9.78 10.78 -4.02
CA SER A 19 11.24 10.75 -4.09
C SER A 19 11.71 9.57 -4.94
N PRO A 20 12.78 9.71 -5.74
CA PRO A 20 13.16 8.70 -6.74
C PRO A 20 13.30 7.28 -6.17
N ASP A 21 13.89 7.12 -4.99
CA ASP A 21 14.21 5.80 -4.41
C ASP A 21 13.38 5.47 -3.17
N LYS A 22 12.39 6.29 -2.84
CA LYS A 22 11.64 6.17 -1.59
C LYS A 22 10.13 6.27 -1.82
N VAL A 23 9.40 5.38 -1.16
CA VAL A 23 7.95 5.38 -1.10
C VAL A 23 7.52 5.57 0.35
N ALA A 24 6.62 6.52 0.59
CA ALA A 24 5.91 6.64 1.85
C ALA A 24 4.53 5.98 1.68
N LEU A 25 4.18 5.08 2.60
CA LEU A 25 2.89 4.39 2.61
C LEU A 25 2.30 4.47 4.01
N TYR A 26 1.07 4.97 4.10
CA TYR A 26 0.28 4.93 5.33
C TYR A 26 -0.90 3.97 5.17
N THR A 27 -1.17 3.19 6.21
CA THR A 27 -2.34 2.33 6.30
C THR A 27 -3.00 2.52 7.65
N CYS A 28 -4.34 2.44 7.69
CA CYS A 28 -5.05 2.45 8.95
C CYS A 28 -4.73 1.18 9.75
N ARG A 29 -4.49 1.36 11.04
CA ARG A 29 -4.26 0.27 12.00
C ARG A 29 -5.59 -0.22 12.60
N PRO A 30 -5.63 -1.41 13.22
CA PRO A 30 -6.86 -1.92 13.78
C PRO A 30 -7.14 -1.24 15.12
N THR A 31 -8.41 -1.19 15.50
CA THR A 31 -8.78 -0.85 16.88
C THR A 31 -8.49 -2.06 17.77
N VAL A 32 -7.79 -1.86 18.89
CA VAL A 32 -7.19 -2.95 19.71
C VAL A 32 -8.08 -3.45 20.85
N TYR A 33 -9.41 -3.33 20.72
CA TYR A 33 -10.36 -3.75 21.76
C TYR A 33 -10.80 -5.21 21.64
N ASP A 34 -10.51 -5.87 20.52
CA ASP A 34 -10.92 -7.25 20.23
C ASP A 34 -9.98 -7.91 19.21
N ASP A 35 -10.16 -9.21 19.02
CA ASP A 35 -9.42 -10.01 18.05
C ASP A 35 -9.71 -9.60 16.60
N LEU A 36 -8.70 -9.73 15.73
CA LEU A 36 -8.80 -9.42 14.31
C LEU A 36 -9.61 -10.49 13.58
N HIS A 37 -10.66 -10.07 12.88
CA HIS A 37 -11.42 -10.95 11.99
C HIS A 37 -10.76 -11.06 10.60
N VAL A 38 -11.21 -12.00 9.77
CA VAL A 38 -10.63 -12.27 8.44
C VAL A 38 -10.53 -11.03 7.54
N GLY A 39 -11.51 -10.13 7.61
CA GLY A 39 -11.47 -8.85 6.88
C GLY A 39 -10.31 -7.94 7.28
N ASN A 40 -9.91 -7.88 8.56
CA ASN A 40 -8.75 -7.08 8.98
C ASN A 40 -7.46 -7.70 8.44
N TRP A 41 -7.34 -9.03 8.53
CA TRP A 41 -6.18 -9.75 8.00
C TRP A 41 -6.02 -9.61 6.50
N ALA A 42 -7.12 -9.66 5.74
CA ALA A 42 -7.11 -9.45 4.29
C ALA A 42 -6.53 -8.08 3.92
N ALA A 43 -6.88 -7.02 4.66
CA ALA A 43 -6.31 -5.69 4.44
C ALA A 43 -4.78 -5.69 4.59
N TYR A 44 -4.24 -6.35 5.63
CA TYR A 44 -2.79 -6.46 5.80
C TYR A 44 -2.10 -7.19 4.66
N ILE A 45 -2.71 -8.27 4.15
CA ILE A 45 -2.17 -9.02 3.01
C ILE A 45 -2.11 -8.15 1.75
N TYR A 46 -3.13 -7.33 1.49
CA TYR A 46 -3.13 -6.41 0.34
C TYR A 46 -2.00 -5.40 0.42
N TRP A 47 -1.78 -4.80 1.60
CA TRP A 47 -0.71 -3.82 1.80
C TRP A 47 0.68 -4.45 1.77
N ASP A 48 0.87 -5.62 2.39
CA ASP A 48 2.13 -6.38 2.33
C ASP A 48 2.49 -6.74 0.88
N THR A 49 1.50 -7.19 0.09
CA THR A 49 1.68 -7.48 -1.33
C THR A 49 2.13 -6.23 -2.10
N LEU A 50 1.48 -5.08 -1.87
CA LEU A 50 1.87 -3.82 -2.51
C LEU A 50 3.31 -3.42 -2.15
N VAL A 51 3.70 -3.53 -0.88
CA VAL A 51 5.06 -3.23 -0.41
C VAL A 51 6.08 -4.13 -1.11
N ARG A 52 5.84 -5.44 -1.16
CA ARG A 52 6.74 -6.40 -1.81
C ARG A 52 6.92 -6.11 -3.30
N ILE A 53 5.84 -5.81 -4.01
CA ILE A 53 5.88 -5.45 -5.44
C ILE A 53 6.76 -4.21 -5.65
N LEU A 54 6.56 -3.16 -4.83
CA LEU A 54 7.34 -1.92 -4.94
C LEU A 54 8.81 -2.09 -4.52
N GLN A 55 9.11 -3.00 -3.59
CA GLN A 55 10.49 -3.36 -3.23
C GLN A 55 11.22 -4.07 -4.38
N LEU A 56 10.53 -4.87 -5.20
CA LEU A 56 11.11 -5.47 -6.40
C LEU A 56 11.56 -4.40 -7.41
N GLU A 57 10.92 -3.23 -7.42
CA GLU A 57 11.35 -2.05 -8.19
C GLU A 57 12.46 -1.22 -7.51
N ARG A 58 13.17 -1.81 -6.53
CA ARG A 58 14.25 -1.20 -5.75
C ARG A 58 13.83 0.04 -4.95
N LYS A 59 12.55 0.20 -4.64
CA LYS A 59 12.08 1.28 -3.76
C LYS A 59 12.30 0.92 -2.29
N ARG A 60 12.75 1.89 -1.51
CA ARG A 60 12.84 1.79 -0.05
C ARG A 60 11.58 2.40 0.58
N PHE A 61 11.08 1.78 1.64
CA PHE A 61 9.94 2.28 2.39
C PHE A 61 10.40 3.06 3.62
N LEU A 62 9.65 4.10 3.95
CA LEU A 62 9.76 4.90 5.17
C LEU A 62 8.53 4.68 6.06
#